data_AF-A0A951GHJ3-F1
#
_entry.id   AF-A0A951GHJ3-F1
#
_cell.length_a   1.000
_cell.length_b   1.000
_cell.length_c   1.000
_cell.angle_alpha   90.00
_cell.angle_beta   90.00
_cell.angle_gamma   90.00
#
_symmetry.space_group_name_H-M   'P 1'
#
loop_
_entity.id
_entity.type
_entity.pdbx_description
1 polymer ?
#
loop_
_entity_poly.entity_id
_entity_poly.type
_entity_poly.pdbx_seq_one_letter_code
_entity_poly.pdbx_strand_id
1 'polypeptide(L)'
;MSSAPPTFAFRLAQRELRGGMHGLGVFLGCLVLGVTAIAAIGSVAASVTTAIKEDARDLLGGDAEVRLAYRSANSSEREFLTQSGSLAEVATMRAMARTEDGTRRSLIELKAVDAAYPLYGEVELSPPQRLDTALSRRG
;
A
#
# COMPACT_ATOMS: atom_id res chain seq x y z
N MET A 1 26.52 55.74 4.37
CA MET A 1 25.95 54.55 5.04
C MET A 1 26.90 53.39 4.80
N SER A 2 27.81 53.15 5.75
CA SER A 2 28.92 52.20 5.58
C SER A 2 28.43 50.78 5.84
N SER A 3 28.50 49.91 4.83
CA SER A 3 28.21 48.49 4.96
C SER A 3 29.29 47.83 5.82
N ALA A 4 28.97 47.58 7.09
CA ALA A 4 29.82 46.73 7.93
C ALA A 4 30.01 45.39 7.20
N PRO A 5 31.25 44.87 7.09
CA PRO A 5 31.49 43.64 6.36
C PRO A 5 30.72 42.50 7.05
N PRO A 6 30.07 41.59 6.29
CA PRO A 6 29.23 40.53 6.86
C PRO A 6 29.99 39.63 7.84
N THR A 7 31.33 39.62 7.74
CA THR A 7 32.25 38.95 8.65
C THR A 7 32.26 39.50 10.08
N PHE A 8 31.86 40.75 10.31
CA PHE A 8 31.75 41.34 11.64
C PHE A 8 30.44 40.91 12.33
N ALA A 9 29.32 40.99 11.61
CA ALA A 9 28.01 40.53 12.08
C ALA A 9 28.04 39.02 12.40
N PHE A 10 28.66 38.22 11.53
CA PHE A 10 28.82 36.77 11.74
C PHE A 10 29.69 36.45 12.96
N ARG A 11 30.82 37.15 13.16
CA ARG A 11 31.68 36.94 14.34
C ARG A 11 31.00 37.31 15.65
N LEU A 12 30.22 38.39 15.67
CA LEU A 12 29.47 38.80 16.84
C LEU A 12 28.38 37.77 17.16
N ALA A 13 27.58 37.36 16.17
CA ALA A 13 26.56 36.33 16.33
C ALA A 13 27.15 35.00 16.82
N GLN A 14 28.27 34.55 16.27
CA GLN A 14 28.94 33.31 16.67
C GLN A 14 29.50 33.37 18.10
N ARG A 15 29.87 34.56 18.58
CA ARG A 15 30.36 34.77 19.95
C ARG A 15 29.24 34.83 20.97
N GLU A 16 28.10 35.42 20.62
CA GLU A 16 26.86 35.40 21.42
C GLU A 16 26.27 33.98 21.51
N LEU A 17 26.27 33.22 20.40
CA LEU A 17 25.82 31.82 20.38
C LEU A 17 26.65 30.90 21.30
N ARG A 18 27.91 31.25 21.57
CA ARG A 18 28.79 30.54 22.51
C ARG A 18 28.45 30.81 23.99
N GLY A 19 27.74 31.89 24.30
CA GLY A 19 27.31 32.21 25.67
C GLY A 19 26.13 31.38 26.18
N GLY A 20 25.33 30.80 25.27
CA GLY A 20 24.09 30.04 25.58
C GLY A 20 24.08 28.59 25.07
N MET A 21 25.25 27.95 24.97
CA MET A 21 25.44 26.67 24.23
C MET A 21 24.53 25.52 24.67
N HIS A 22 24.19 25.42 25.96
CA HIS A 22 23.36 24.31 26.45
C HIS A 22 21.90 24.43 25.99
N GLY A 23 21.31 25.62 26.08
CA GLY A 23 19.93 25.87 25.62
C GLY A 23 19.81 25.79 24.09
N LEU A 24 20.82 26.33 23.38
CA LEU A 24 20.88 26.27 21.92
C LEU A 24 21.01 24.83 21.41
N GLY A 25 21.81 23.99 22.07
CA GLY A 25 21.97 22.57 21.71
C GLY A 25 20.67 21.77 21.82
N VAL A 26 19.89 21.98 22.88
CA VAL A 26 18.58 21.34 23.05
C VAL A 26 17.60 21.81 21.97
N PHE A 27 17.54 23.11 21.68
CA PHE A 27 16.70 23.65 20.61
C PHE A 27 17.07 23.08 19.23
N LEU A 28 18.37 23.07 18.89
CA LEU A 28 18.86 22.50 17.63
C LEU A 28 18.61 21.00 17.55
N GLY A 29 18.79 20.26 18.65
CA GLY A 29 18.50 18.83 18.71
C GLY A 29 17.03 18.53 18.41
N CYS A 30 16.12 19.32 19.01
CA CYS A 30 14.69 19.21 18.74
C CYS A 30 14.35 19.54 17.28
N LEU A 31 14.96 20.60 16.73
CA LEU A 31 14.76 21.00 15.32
C LEU A 31 15.25 19.91 14.36
N VAL A 32 16.44 19.37 14.59
CA VAL A 32 16.98 18.26 13.78
C VAL A 32 16.06 17.05 13.89
N LEU A 33 15.66 16.66 15.10
CA LEU A 33 14.78 15.52 15.31
C LEU A 33 13.43 15.70 14.57
N GLY A 34 12.82 16.89 14.67
CA GLY A 34 11.56 17.19 13.99
C GLY A 34 11.68 17.13 12.47
N VAL A 35 12.72 17.76 11.89
CA VAL A 35 12.95 17.74 10.44
C VAL A 35 13.28 16.33 9.96
N THR A 36 14.11 15.58 10.69
CA THR A 36 14.44 14.18 10.39
C THR A 36 13.20 13.31 10.41
N ALA A 37 12.31 13.46 11.39
CA ALA A 37 11.07 12.68 11.46
C ALA A 37 10.17 12.94 10.24
N ILE A 38 9.98 14.21 9.84
CA ILE A 38 9.16 14.58 8.68
C ILE A 38 9.77 14.02 7.39
N ALA A 39 11.09 14.18 7.20
CA ALA A 39 11.79 13.67 6.03
C ALA A 39 11.74 12.14 5.93
N ALA A 40 11.92 11.45 7.07
CA ALA A 40 11.86 9.99 7.13
C ALA A 40 10.47 9.45 6.75
N ILE A 41 9.40 10.03 7.30
CA ILE A 41 8.02 9.63 6.96
C ILE A 41 7.76 9.84 5.45
N GLY A 42 8.17 10.99 4.90
CA GLY A 42 8.04 11.26 3.47
C GLY A 42 8.80 10.25 2.60
N SER A 43 10.03 9.90 2.99
CA SER A 43 10.83 8.89 2.30
C SER A 43 10.18 7.52 2.34
N VAL A 44 9.69 7.08 3.51
CA VAL A 44 9.02 5.79 3.67
C VAL A 44 7.74 5.74 2.83
N ALA A 45 6.92 6.78 2.87
CA ALA A 45 5.69 6.86 2.08
C ALA A 45 5.98 6.80 0.57
N ALA A 46 7.03 7.48 0.11
CA ALA A 46 7.47 7.43 -1.27
C ALA A 46 7.95 6.02 -1.67
N SER A 47 8.80 5.39 -0.84
CA SER A 47 9.28 4.02 -1.08
C SER A 47 8.14 3.01 -1.15
N VAL A 48 7.16 3.08 -0.24
CA VAL A 48 5.97 2.21 -0.27
C VAL A 48 5.16 2.44 -1.55
N THR A 49 4.95 3.70 -1.94
CA THR A 49 4.20 4.02 -3.16
C THR A 49 4.91 3.50 -4.41
N THR A 50 6.24 3.60 -4.46
CA THR A 50 7.04 3.08 -5.57
C THR A 50 6.97 1.55 -5.62
N ALA A 51 7.16 0.87 -4.48
CA ALA A 51 7.07 -0.59 -4.41
C ALA A 51 5.69 -1.09 -4.86
N ILE A 52 4.60 -0.46 -4.38
CA ILE A 52 3.24 -0.80 -4.83
C ILE A 52 3.09 -0.60 -6.34
N LYS A 53 3.71 0.42 -6.94
CA LYS A 53 3.63 0.67 -8.39
C LYS A 53 4.44 -0.34 -9.19
N GLU A 54 5.59 -0.77 -8.69
CA GLU A 54 6.44 -1.78 -9.32
C GLU A 54 5.75 -3.15 -9.31
N ASP A 55 5.14 -3.53 -8.18
CA ASP A 55 4.45 -4.82 -8.01
C ASP A 55 2.93 -4.73 -8.30
N ALA A 56 2.44 -3.61 -8.84
CA ALA A 56 1.01 -3.33 -8.96
C ALA A 56 0.26 -4.40 -9.76
N ARG A 57 0.87 -4.91 -10.83
CA ARG A 57 0.25 -5.89 -11.73
C ARG A 57 0.11 -7.25 -11.05
N ASP A 58 1.10 -7.66 -10.28
CA ASP A 58 1.09 -8.91 -9.53
C ASP A 58 0.13 -8.82 -8.33
N LEU A 59 0.12 -7.69 -7.62
CA LEU A 59 -0.82 -7.44 -6.53
C LEU A 59 -2.27 -7.36 -7.00
N LEU A 60 -2.52 -6.76 -8.16
CA LEU A 60 -3.84 -6.69 -8.78
C LEU A 60 -4.25 -8.04 -9.39
N GLY A 61 -3.27 -8.83 -9.84
CA GLY A 61 -3.46 -10.06 -10.62
C GLY A 61 -3.90 -9.79 -12.06
N GLY A 62 -3.59 -8.60 -12.60
CA GLY A 62 -4.10 -8.08 -13.87
C GLY A 62 -3.48 -6.73 -14.26
N ASP A 63 -3.70 -6.30 -15.50
CA ASP A 63 -3.30 -4.97 -16.00
C ASP A 63 -4.32 -3.87 -15.63
N ALA A 64 -5.60 -4.23 -15.59
CA ALA A 64 -6.71 -3.35 -15.26
C ALA A 64 -7.80 -4.14 -14.53
N GLU A 65 -8.48 -3.49 -13.59
CA GLU A 65 -9.63 -4.03 -12.88
C GLU A 65 -10.87 -3.20 -13.20
N VAL A 66 -11.95 -3.86 -13.63
CA VAL A 66 -13.27 -3.25 -13.79
C VAL A 66 -14.18 -3.76 -12.69
N ARG A 67 -14.54 -2.87 -11.76
CA ARG A 67 -15.38 -3.22 -10.62
C ARG A 67 -16.83 -2.78 -10.84
N LEU A 68 -17.73 -3.74 -10.83
CA LEU A 68 -19.17 -3.51 -10.91
C LEU A 68 -19.82 -3.73 -9.54
N ALA A 69 -20.43 -2.68 -8.99
CA ALA A 69 -21.09 -2.77 -7.69
C ALA A 69 -22.45 -3.48 -7.81
N TYR A 70 -22.65 -4.52 -7.00
CA TYR A 70 -23.92 -5.25 -6.86
C TYR A 70 -24.47 -5.89 -8.15
N ARG A 71 -23.66 -6.05 -9.19
CA ARG A 71 -24.04 -6.73 -10.43
C ARG A 71 -22.84 -7.35 -11.12
N SER A 72 -23.08 -8.39 -11.91
CA SER A 72 -22.11 -8.90 -12.88
C SER A 72 -22.11 -8.08 -14.17
N ALA A 73 -21.05 -8.23 -14.97
CA ALA A 73 -21.01 -7.69 -16.32
C ALA A 73 -22.13 -8.32 -17.18
N ASN A 74 -22.83 -7.48 -17.95
CA ASN A 74 -23.78 -7.99 -18.94
C ASN A 74 -23.03 -8.61 -20.13
N SER A 75 -23.76 -9.23 -21.07
CA SER A 75 -23.13 -9.93 -22.20
C SER A 75 -22.29 -9.01 -23.07
N SER A 76 -22.77 -7.81 -23.41
CA SER A 76 -22.02 -6.87 -24.26
C SER A 76 -20.79 -6.29 -23.56
N GLU A 77 -20.87 -6.01 -22.26
CA GLU A 77 -19.73 -5.58 -21.44
C GLU A 77 -18.68 -6.70 -21.37
N ARG A 78 -19.10 -7.94 -21.10
CA ARG A 78 -18.20 -9.09 -21.05
C ARG A 78 -17.52 -9.33 -22.40
N GLU A 79 -18.26 -9.22 -23.50
CA GLU A 79 -17.74 -9.39 -24.85
C GLU A 79 -16.73 -8.30 -25.21
N PHE A 80 -17.02 -7.04 -24.88
CA PHE A 80 -16.07 -5.93 -25.03
C PHE A 80 -14.76 -6.15 -24.25
N LEU A 81 -14.87 -6.58 -22.99
CA LEU A 81 -13.70 -6.86 -22.15
C LEU A 81 -12.87 -8.03 -22.70
N THR A 82 -13.54 -9.09 -23.17
CA THR A 82 -12.88 -10.27 -23.76
C THR A 82 -12.20 -9.93 -25.08
N GLN A 83 -12.75 -9.01 -25.88
CA GLN A 83 -12.10 -8.51 -27.10
C GLN A 83 -10.90 -7.60 -26.81
N SER A 84 -10.89 -6.96 -25.64
CA SER A 84 -9.81 -6.05 -25.23
C SER A 84 -8.58 -6.77 -24.65
N GLY A 85 -8.71 -8.05 -24.28
CA GLY A 85 -7.59 -8.85 -23.77
C GLY A 85 -8.03 -10.09 -22.98
N SER A 86 -7.09 -10.69 -22.26
CA SER A 86 -7.38 -11.80 -21.33
C SER A 86 -8.27 -11.31 -20.18
N LEU A 87 -9.38 -12.02 -19.96
CA LEU A 87 -10.36 -11.69 -18.92
C LEU A 87 -10.35 -12.78 -17.85
N ALA A 88 -10.22 -12.36 -16.59
CA ALA A 88 -10.51 -13.18 -15.42
C ALA A 88 -11.66 -12.54 -14.63
N GLU A 89 -12.69 -13.33 -14.34
CA GLU A 89 -13.87 -12.90 -13.59
C GLU A 89 -13.74 -13.24 -12.11
N VAL A 90 -14.06 -12.26 -11.26
CA VAL A 90 -14.01 -12.37 -9.81
C VAL A 90 -15.30 -11.83 -9.22
N ALA A 91 -15.87 -12.56 -8.26
CA ALA A 91 -17.00 -12.11 -7.45
C ALA A 91 -16.64 -12.16 -5.96
N THR A 92 -16.85 -11.05 -5.26
CA THR A 92 -16.55 -10.93 -3.82
C THR A 92 -17.82 -10.72 -3.02
N MET A 93 -17.96 -11.41 -1.90
CA MET A 93 -19.04 -11.16 -0.93
C MET A 93 -18.55 -11.31 0.51
N ARG A 94 -19.17 -10.57 1.43
CA ARG A 94 -18.94 -10.75 2.87
C ARG A 94 -19.94 -11.77 3.42
N ALA A 95 -19.46 -12.74 4.18
CA ALA A 95 -20.27 -13.79 4.79
C ALA A 95 -19.83 -14.06 6.24
N MET A 96 -20.59 -14.88 6.95
CA MET A 96 -20.25 -15.36 8.29
C MET A 96 -19.89 -16.84 8.23
N ALA A 97 -18.62 -17.16 8.42
CA ALA A 97 -18.19 -18.53 8.63
C ALA A 97 -18.62 -18.98 10.02
N ARG A 98 -19.07 -20.23 10.13
CA ARG A 98 -19.38 -20.87 11.40
C ARG A 98 -18.64 -22.21 11.47
N THR A 99 -18.20 -22.58 12.67
CA THR A 99 -17.71 -23.93 12.92
C THR A 99 -18.89 -24.92 12.84
N GLU A 100 -18.60 -26.19 12.53
CA GLU A 100 -19.64 -27.23 12.40
C GLU A 100 -20.47 -27.40 13.68
N ASP A 101 -19.84 -27.20 14.84
CA ASP A 101 -20.47 -27.21 16.17
C ASP A 101 -21.29 -25.93 16.48
N GLY A 102 -21.24 -24.91 15.61
CA GLY A 102 -21.97 -23.65 15.73
C GLY A 102 -21.46 -22.69 16.82
N THR A 103 -20.40 -23.06 17.56
CA THR A 103 -19.91 -22.33 18.73
C THR A 103 -19.15 -21.05 18.37
N ARG A 104 -18.43 -21.06 17.24
CA ARG A 104 -17.63 -19.93 16.77
C ARG A 104 -18.17 -19.40 15.46
N ARG A 105 -18.14 -18.08 15.35
CA ARG A 105 -18.60 -17.35 14.16
C ARG A 105 -17.59 -16.26 13.85
N SER A 106 -17.16 -16.17 12.60
CA SER A 106 -16.26 -15.12 12.15
C SER A 106 -16.78 -14.51 10.86
N LEU A 107 -16.65 -13.20 10.74
CA LEU A 107 -16.84 -12.53 9.45
C LEU A 107 -15.72 -12.97 8.52
N ILE A 108 -16.06 -13.31 7.29
CA ILE A 108 -15.14 -13.67 6.23
C ILE A 108 -15.51 -12.94 4.94
N GLU A 109 -14.55 -12.81 4.05
CA GLU A 109 -14.78 -12.39 2.67
C GLU A 109 -14.60 -13.61 1.77
N LEU A 110 -15.67 -14.01 1.07
CA LEU A 110 -15.58 -15.02 0.01
C LEU A 110 -15.22 -14.33 -1.29
N LYS A 111 -14.20 -14.88 -1.94
CA LYS A 111 -13.79 -14.54 -3.30
C LYS A 111 -14.00 -15.76 -4.19
N ALA A 112 -14.95 -15.67 -5.10
CA ALA A 112 -15.11 -16.61 -6.20
C ALA A 112 -14.29 -16.11 -7.38
N VAL A 113 -13.54 -17.01 -8.00
CA VAL A 113 -12.65 -16.72 -9.13
C VAL A 113 -12.89 -17.76 -10.22
N ASP A 114 -12.69 -17.38 -11.47
CA ASP A 114 -12.70 -18.32 -12.59
C ASP A 114 -11.34 -19.03 -12.77
N ALA A 115 -11.24 -19.84 -13.82
CA ALA A 115 -10.02 -20.60 -14.13
C ALA A 115 -8.89 -19.74 -14.71
N ALA A 116 -9.17 -18.51 -15.17
CA ALA A 116 -8.17 -17.61 -15.72
C ALA A 116 -7.47 -16.79 -14.63
N TYR A 117 -8.01 -16.78 -13.40
CA TYR A 117 -7.42 -16.09 -12.27
C TYR A 117 -6.27 -16.90 -11.61
N PRO A 118 -5.15 -16.25 -11.24
CA PRO A 118 -4.79 -14.87 -11.56
C PRO A 118 -4.14 -14.74 -12.95
N LEU A 119 -4.26 -13.57 -13.61
CA LEU A 119 -3.59 -13.34 -14.90
C LEU A 119 -2.09 -13.04 -14.74
N TYR A 120 -1.70 -12.49 -13.60
CA TYR A 120 -0.32 -12.22 -13.20
C TYR A 120 -0.08 -12.69 -11.76
N GLY A 121 1.14 -13.14 -11.47
CA GLY A 121 1.52 -13.66 -10.16
C GLY A 121 0.97 -15.05 -9.85
N GLU A 122 1.15 -15.50 -8.61
CA GLU A 122 0.67 -16.78 -8.09
C GLU A 122 -0.07 -16.58 -6.77
N VAL A 123 -1.12 -17.37 -6.55
CA VAL A 123 -1.84 -17.36 -5.26
C VAL A 123 -1.15 -18.30 -4.29
N GLU A 124 -0.53 -17.73 -3.27
CA GLU A 124 0.01 -18.50 -2.16
C GLU A 124 -1.11 -18.86 -1.16
N LEU A 125 -1.19 -20.14 -0.82
CA LEU A 125 -2.17 -20.66 0.14
C LEU A 125 -1.45 -21.18 1.38
N SER A 126 -2.09 -21.06 2.54
CA SER A 126 -1.64 -21.67 3.79
C SER A 126 -2.73 -22.61 4.31
N PRO A 127 -2.52 -23.93 4.34
CA PRO A 127 -1.29 -24.66 3.97
C PRO A 127 -0.97 -24.60 2.46
N PRO A 128 0.32 -24.75 2.06
CA PRO A 128 0.72 -24.74 0.66
C PRO A 128 0.02 -25.82 -0.16
N GLN A 129 -0.74 -25.40 -1.15
CA GLN A 129 -1.42 -26.26 -2.12
C GLN A 129 -1.73 -25.44 -3.38
N ARG A 130 -1.97 -26.12 -4.51
CA ARG A 130 -2.38 -25.45 -5.73
C ARG A 130 -3.82 -24.92 -5.62
N LEU A 131 -4.07 -23.75 -6.22
CA LEU A 131 -5.37 -23.09 -6.18
C LEU A 131 -6.50 -23.94 -6.79
N ASP A 132 -6.24 -24.61 -7.92
CA ASP A 132 -7.18 -25.54 -8.57
C ASP A 132 -7.61 -26.68 -7.64
N THR A 133 -6.68 -27.19 -6.84
CA THR A 133 -6.92 -28.27 -5.87
C THR A 133 -7.71 -27.74 -4.68
N ALA A 134 -7.39 -26.54 -4.20
CA ALA A 134 -8.12 -25.89 -3.11
C ALA A 134 -9.58 -25.58 -3.47
N LEU A 135 -9.83 -25.18 -4.72
CA LEU A 135 -11.17 -24.87 -5.24
C LEU A 135 -11.92 -26.08 -5.77
N SER A 136 -11.28 -27.25 -5.85
CA SER A 136 -11.96 -28.47 -6.28
C SER A 136 -13.15 -28.76 -5.36
N ARG A 137 -14.28 -29.11 -5.96
CA ARG A 137 -15.54 -29.35 -5.24
C ARG A 137 -15.36 -30.57 -4.35
N ARG A 138 -15.07 -30.36 -3.07
CA ARG A 138 -15.20 -31.39 -2.03
C ARG A 138 -16.69 -31.58 -1.79
N GLY A 139 -17.21 -32.69 -2.31
CA GLY A 139 -18.61 -33.11 -2.12
C GLY A 139 -18.92 -33.37 -0.66
#